data_AF-A0A2D7IJN0-F1
#
_entry.id   AF-A0A2D7IJN0-F1
#
_cell.length_a   1.000
_cell.length_b   1.000
_cell.length_c   1.000
_cell.angle_alpha   90.00
_cell.angle_beta   90.00
_cell.angle_gamma   90.00
#
_symmetry.space_group_name_H-M   'P 1'
#
loop_
_entity.id
_entity.type
_entity.pdbx_description
1 polymer ?
#
loop_
_entity_poly.entity_id
_entity_poly.type
_entity_poly.pdbx_seq_one_letter_code
_entity_poly.pdbx_strand_id
1 'polypeptide(L)'
;MMSKLWDDLKDNMKDWSVTAVEKAEEMSKIAVAKTEEMTRISKVKFEIHQLHREMNKVYENLGRLAFEHTKNEHMASFSGNKDFFNLVSKIEDLKVKIEMKEKDINDIREKFDDPYIEENKIKEGIVSESSVVEKSSEMHDNQGLEN
;
A
#
# COMPACT_ATOMS: atom_id res chain seq x y z
N MET A 1 43.78 1.31 -33.26
CA MET A 1 42.64 0.36 -33.28
C MET A 1 42.14 0.04 -31.87
N MET A 2 43.02 -0.18 -30.87
CA MET A 2 42.64 -0.43 -29.47
C MET A 2 42.19 0.80 -28.67
N SER A 3 42.57 2.03 -29.04
CA SER A 3 42.10 3.25 -28.37
C SER A 3 40.59 3.43 -28.54
N LYS A 4 40.09 3.21 -29.76
CA LYS A 4 38.68 3.38 -30.10
C LYS A 4 37.75 2.45 -29.31
N LEU A 5 38.14 1.18 -29.10
CA LEU A 5 37.35 0.24 -28.29
C LEU A 5 37.34 0.61 -26.79
N TRP A 6 38.43 1.16 -26.27
CA TRP A 6 38.49 1.66 -24.89
C TRP A 6 37.73 2.97 -24.71
N ASP A 7 37.77 3.85 -25.70
CA ASP A 7 37.01 5.10 -25.73
C ASP A 7 35.51 4.79 -25.83
N ASP A 8 35.09 3.90 -26.73
CA ASP A 8 33.70 3.44 -26.88
C ASP A 8 33.20 2.74 -25.59
N LEU A 9 34.05 1.97 -24.89
CA LEU A 9 33.69 1.37 -23.60
C LEU A 9 33.51 2.43 -22.52
N LYS A 10 34.39 3.43 -22.46
CA LYS A 10 34.34 4.52 -21.46
C LYS A 10 33.13 5.43 -21.68
N ASP A 11 32.77 5.68 -22.94
CA ASP A 11 31.60 6.48 -23.29
C ASP A 11 30.32 5.74 -22.93
N ASN A 12 30.20 4.46 -23.31
CA ASN A 12 29.12 3.60 -22.79
C ASN A 12 29.14 3.55 -21.26
N MET A 13 30.34 3.56 -20.65
CA MET A 13 30.48 3.48 -19.19
C MET A 13 29.84 4.67 -18.47
N LYS A 14 30.02 5.83 -19.08
CA LYS A 14 29.52 7.10 -18.59
C LYS A 14 28.01 7.18 -18.77
N ASP A 15 27.49 6.70 -19.90
CA ASP A 15 26.07 6.74 -20.22
C ASP A 15 25.26 5.81 -19.30
N TRP A 16 25.73 4.59 -18.96
CA TRP A 16 25.04 3.75 -17.98
C TRP A 16 25.08 4.34 -16.58
N SER A 17 26.20 4.96 -16.18
CA SER A 17 26.30 5.59 -14.87
C SER A 17 25.34 6.77 -14.74
N VAL A 18 25.20 7.60 -15.78
CA VAL A 18 24.24 8.72 -15.79
C VAL A 18 22.80 8.19 -15.78
N THR A 19 22.49 7.22 -16.65
CA THR A 19 21.17 6.58 -16.72
C THR A 19 20.77 5.92 -15.39
N ALA A 20 21.72 5.25 -14.71
CA ALA A 20 21.47 4.61 -13.43
C ALA A 20 21.16 5.62 -12.32
N VAL A 21 21.84 6.77 -12.31
CA VAL A 21 21.58 7.85 -11.34
C VAL A 21 20.22 8.49 -11.59
N GLU A 22 19.88 8.82 -12.83
CA GLU A 22 18.58 9.36 -13.21
C GLU A 22 17.45 8.39 -12.82
N LYS A 23 17.64 7.11 -13.12
CA LYS A 23 16.69 6.05 -12.74
C LYS A 23 16.54 5.91 -11.22
N ALA A 24 17.65 5.96 -10.48
CA ALA A 24 17.59 5.90 -9.02
C ALA A 24 16.84 7.10 -8.44
N GLU A 25 17.00 8.29 -9.02
CA GLU A 25 16.26 9.48 -8.63
C GLU A 25 14.75 9.35 -8.90
N GLU A 26 14.37 8.85 -10.07
CA GLU A 26 12.96 8.57 -10.41
C GLU A 26 12.33 7.54 -9.46
N MET A 27 13.03 6.43 -9.21
CA MET A 27 12.56 5.40 -8.28
C MET A 27 12.44 5.93 -6.85
N SER A 28 13.34 6.83 -6.44
CA SER A 28 13.25 7.51 -5.14
C SER A 28 12.00 8.38 -5.05
N LYS A 29 11.72 9.19 -6.07
CA LYS A 29 10.50 10.04 -6.13
C LYS A 29 9.22 9.19 -6.07
N ILE A 30 9.19 8.08 -6.80
CA ILE A 30 8.08 7.13 -6.78
C ILE A 30 7.88 6.52 -5.39
N ALA A 31 8.96 6.07 -4.75
CA ALA A 31 8.90 5.47 -3.42
C ALA A 31 8.37 6.46 -2.37
N VAL A 32 8.78 7.73 -2.44
CA VAL A 32 8.28 8.80 -1.57
C VAL A 32 6.79 9.04 -1.80
N ALA A 33 6.35 9.18 -3.06
CA ALA A 33 4.94 9.38 -3.39
C ALA A 33 4.05 8.22 -2.90
N LYS A 34 4.49 6.98 -3.11
CA LYS A 34 3.76 5.79 -2.63
C LYS A 34 3.71 5.70 -1.11
N THR A 35 4.78 6.10 -0.43
CA THR A 35 4.81 6.14 1.04
C THR A 35 3.83 7.20 1.56
N GLU A 36 3.75 8.36 0.90
CA GLU A 36 2.79 9.40 1.23
C GLU A 36 1.34 8.94 1.00
N GLU A 37 1.04 8.31 -0.15
CA GLU A 37 -0.26 7.70 -0.44
C GLU A 37 -0.65 6.71 0.67
N MET A 38 0.24 5.77 0.98
CA MET A 38 0.01 4.76 2.00
C MET A 38 -0.25 5.39 3.38
N THR A 39 0.48 6.45 3.73
CA THR A 39 0.28 7.18 4.99
C THR A 39 -1.09 7.85 5.04
N ARG A 40 -1.48 8.54 3.96
CA ARG A 40 -2.79 9.22 3.86
C ARG A 40 -3.94 8.21 3.95
N ILE A 41 -3.88 7.11 3.19
CA ILE A 41 -4.88 6.04 3.24
C ILE A 41 -4.96 5.43 4.64
N SER A 42 -3.82 5.19 5.29
CA SER A 42 -3.78 4.59 6.64
C SER A 42 -4.48 5.47 7.67
N LYS A 43 -4.34 6.80 7.58
CA LYS A 43 -5.06 7.74 8.43
C LYS A 43 -6.57 7.65 8.23
N VAL A 44 -7.04 7.63 6.98
CA VAL A 44 -8.49 7.50 6.68
C VAL A 44 -9.05 6.16 7.17
N LYS A 45 -8.31 5.06 6.98
CA LYS A 45 -8.69 3.74 7.51
C LYS A 45 -8.83 3.72 9.03
N PHE A 46 -7.90 4.37 9.73
CA PHE A 46 -8.01 4.51 11.19
C PHE A 46 -9.29 5.23 11.58
N GLU A 47 -9.64 6.32 10.90
CA GLU A 47 -10.89 7.05 11.15
C GLU A 47 -12.14 6.19 10.86
N ILE A 48 -12.15 5.41 9.77
CA ILE A 48 -13.22 4.44 9.49
C ILE A 48 -13.36 3.41 10.62
N HIS A 49 -12.25 2.85 11.11
CA HIS A 49 -12.29 1.92 12.25
C HIS A 49 -12.87 2.57 13.51
N GLN A 50 -12.58 3.84 13.77
CA GLN A 50 -13.16 4.57 14.90
C GLN A 50 -14.66 4.78 14.72
N LEU A 51 -15.14 5.08 13.51
CA LEU A 51 -16.57 5.19 13.19
C LEU A 51 -17.29 3.84 13.38
N HIS A 52 -16.70 2.73 12.93
CA HIS A 52 -17.25 1.39 13.19
C HIS A 52 -17.35 1.09 14.69
N ARG A 53 -16.33 1.45 15.49
CA ARG A 53 -16.39 1.31 16.95
C ARG A 53 -17.51 2.13 17.56
N GLU A 54 -17.73 3.35 17.08
CA GLU A 54 -18.85 4.17 17.53
C GLU A 54 -20.18 3.53 17.16
N MET A 55 -20.34 3.08 15.91
CA MET A 55 -21.56 2.43 15.42
C MET A 55 -21.90 1.17 16.22
N ASN A 56 -20.90 0.35 16.57
CA ASN A 56 -21.09 -0.82 17.43
C ASN A 56 -21.66 -0.44 18.80
N LYS A 57 -21.18 0.64 19.42
CA LYS A 57 -21.75 1.14 20.69
C LYS A 57 -23.20 1.59 20.52
N VAL A 58 -23.56 2.17 19.38
CA VAL A 58 -24.95 2.55 19.10
C VAL A 58 -25.83 1.31 18.93
N TYR A 59 -25.36 0.27 18.24
CA TYR A 59 -26.05 -1.02 18.17
C TYR A 59 -26.22 -1.69 19.53
N GLU A 60 -25.18 -1.67 20.39
CA GLU A 60 -25.28 -2.18 21.76
C GLU A 60 -26.36 -1.44 22.56
N ASN A 61 -26.41 -0.11 22.45
CA ASN A 61 -27.44 0.70 23.11
C ASN A 61 -28.84 0.40 22.56
N LEU A 62 -28.97 0.22 21.24
CA LEU A 62 -30.24 -0.14 20.60
C LEU A 62 -30.73 -1.52 21.07
N GLY A 63 -29.82 -2.50 21.14
CA GLY A 63 -30.13 -3.84 21.66
C GLY A 63 -30.54 -3.81 23.13
N ARG A 64 -29.86 -3.00 23.95
CA ARG A 64 -30.23 -2.78 25.35
C ARG A 64 -31.63 -2.17 25.47
N LEU A 65 -31.89 -1.11 24.71
CA LEU A 65 -33.21 -0.45 24.68
C LEU A 65 -34.30 -1.45 24.30
N ALA A 66 -34.06 -2.30 23.29
CA ALA A 66 -35.01 -3.29 22.87
C ALA A 66 -35.29 -4.37 23.93
N PHE A 67 -34.26 -4.84 24.62
CA PHE A 67 -34.40 -5.78 25.72
C PHE A 67 -35.18 -5.17 26.90
N GLU A 68 -34.87 -3.94 27.29
CA GLU A 68 -35.54 -3.25 28.39
C GLU A 68 -37.01 -2.97 28.06
N HIS A 69 -37.29 -2.51 26.84
CA HIS A 69 -38.65 -2.20 26.39
C HIS A 69 -39.56 -3.44 26.36
N THR A 70 -39.03 -4.58 25.89
CA THR A 70 -39.79 -5.83 25.86
C THR A 70 -39.99 -6.45 27.25
N LYS A 71 -39.00 -6.32 28.14
CA LYS A 71 -39.06 -6.87 29.50
C LYS A 71 -39.94 -6.05 30.44
N ASN A 72 -39.85 -4.73 30.39
CA ASN A 72 -40.38 -3.87 31.45
C ASN A 72 -41.70 -3.19 31.08
N GLU A 73 -41.96 -2.94 29.79
CA GLU A 73 -43.10 -2.12 29.38
C GLU A 73 -44.25 -2.93 28.75
N HIS A 74 -44.06 -4.24 28.52
CA HIS A 74 -45.01 -5.10 27.80
C HIS A 74 -45.50 -4.50 26.47
N MET A 75 -44.73 -3.57 25.89
CA MET A 75 -45.05 -2.88 24.66
C MET A 75 -44.45 -3.66 23.49
N ALA A 76 -45.30 -3.99 22.51
CA ALA A 76 -44.89 -4.70 21.30
C ALA A 76 -44.32 -3.77 20.20
N SER A 77 -44.28 -2.46 20.41
CA SER A 77 -43.84 -1.49 19.39
C SER A 77 -43.04 -0.32 19.98
N PHE A 78 -42.00 0.12 19.26
CA PHE A 78 -41.23 1.34 19.54
C PHE A 78 -41.90 2.63 19.02
N SER A 79 -43.20 2.58 18.66
CA SER A 79 -43.90 3.74 18.12
C SER A 79 -43.90 4.88 19.14
N GLY A 80 -43.43 6.06 18.72
CA GLY A 80 -43.29 7.22 19.60
C GLY A 80 -42.05 7.20 20.54
N ASN A 81 -41.23 6.14 20.51
CA ASN A 81 -40.00 6.08 21.28
C ASN A 81 -38.91 6.92 20.60
N LYS A 82 -38.73 8.16 21.08
CA LYS A 82 -37.75 9.10 20.52
C LYS A 82 -36.31 8.57 20.60
N ASP A 83 -35.97 7.86 21.67
CA ASP A 83 -34.61 7.33 21.86
C ASP A 83 -34.30 6.24 20.83
N PHE A 84 -35.27 5.38 20.52
CA PHE A 84 -35.17 4.41 19.43
C PHE A 84 -34.86 5.10 18.10
N PHE A 85 -35.65 6.10 17.71
CA PHE A 85 -35.43 6.80 16.44
C PHE A 85 -34.11 7.57 16.41
N ASN A 86 -33.69 8.16 17.53
CA ASN A 86 -32.39 8.81 17.63
C ASN A 86 -31.22 7.84 17.42
N LEU A 87 -31.29 6.64 18.01
CA LEU A 87 -30.27 5.60 17.82
C LEU A 87 -30.23 5.11 16.37
N VAL A 88 -31.39 4.89 15.75
CA VAL A 88 -31.49 4.48 14.34
C VAL A 88 -30.93 5.57 13.42
N SER A 89 -31.33 6.84 13.61
CA SER A 89 -30.81 7.97 12.83
C SER A 89 -29.29 8.08 12.97
N LYS A 90 -28.77 7.91 14.18
CA LYS A 90 -27.33 7.96 14.43
C LYS A 90 -26.58 6.84 13.70
N ILE A 91 -27.16 5.64 13.59
CA ILE A 91 -26.59 4.54 12.80
C ILE A 91 -26.51 4.92 11.32
N GLU A 92 -27.60 5.46 10.76
CA GLU A 92 -27.62 5.89 9.36
C GLU A 92 -26.60 7.01 9.08
N ASP A 93 -26.50 8.01 9.96
CA ASP A 93 -25.50 9.07 9.85
C ASP A 93 -24.06 8.52 9.88
N LEU A 94 -23.80 7.51 10.72
CA LEU A 94 -22.48 6.87 10.80
C LEU A 94 -22.17 6.07 9.53
N LYS A 95 -23.14 5.37 8.94
CA LYS A 95 -22.99 4.67 7.66
C LYS A 95 -22.60 5.63 6.55
N VAL A 96 -23.32 6.75 6.41
CA VAL A 96 -23.02 7.79 5.41
C VAL A 96 -21.60 8.33 5.60
N LYS A 97 -21.18 8.59 6.84
CA LYS A 97 -19.80 9.04 7.13
C LYS A 97 -18.74 8.00 6.75
N ILE A 98 -19.02 6.72 6.96
CA ILE A 98 -18.12 5.63 6.58
C ILE A 98 -18.00 5.58 5.04
N GLU A 99 -19.12 5.58 4.33
CA GLU A 99 -19.14 5.57 2.85
C GLU A 99 -18.39 6.77 2.26
N MET A 100 -18.57 7.97 2.82
CA MET A 100 -17.82 9.16 2.41
C MET A 100 -16.31 8.97 2.59
N LYS A 101 -15.86 8.39 3.70
CA LYS A 101 -14.42 8.12 3.94
C LYS A 101 -13.87 7.00 3.06
N GLU A 102 -14.67 6.00 2.74
CA GLU A 102 -14.29 4.97 1.77
C GLU A 102 -14.11 5.56 0.38
N LYS A 103 -14.97 6.53 0.00
CA LYS A 103 -14.77 7.33 -1.20
C LYS A 103 -13.49 8.16 -1.14
N ASP A 104 -13.18 8.80 -0.02
CA ASP A 104 -11.91 9.54 0.15
C ASP A 104 -10.69 8.65 -0.11
N ILE A 105 -10.72 7.36 0.24
CA ILE A 105 -9.64 6.42 -0.09
C ILE A 105 -9.50 6.23 -1.60
N ASN A 106 -10.60 6.12 -2.33
CA ASN A 106 -10.57 6.00 -3.80
C ASN A 106 -10.08 7.30 -4.44
N ASP A 107 -10.56 8.45 -3.97
CA ASP A 107 -10.09 9.77 -4.43
C ASP A 107 -8.59 9.97 -4.14
N ILE A 108 -8.06 9.39 -3.06
CA ILE A 108 -6.61 9.37 -2.80
C ILE A 108 -5.93 8.48 -3.83
N ARG A 109 -6.35 7.23 -4.01
CA ARG A 109 -5.75 6.32 -4.99
C ARG A 109 -5.69 6.92 -6.39
N GLU A 110 -6.80 7.47 -6.88
CA GLU A 110 -6.87 8.10 -8.21
C GLU A 110 -5.89 9.28 -8.38
N LYS A 111 -5.54 9.99 -7.29
CA LYS A 111 -4.55 11.09 -7.34
C LYS A 111 -3.10 10.59 -7.41
N PHE A 112 -2.84 9.37 -6.96
CA PHE A 112 -1.49 8.77 -6.92
C PHE A 112 -1.30 7.68 -7.99
N ASP A 113 -2.38 7.15 -8.59
CA ASP A 113 -2.41 6.24 -9.74
C ASP A 113 -2.11 6.97 -11.06
N ASP A 114 -1.01 7.72 -11.10
CA ASP A 114 -0.46 8.25 -12.36
C ASP A 114 0.15 7.09 -13.18
N PRO A 115 -0.32 6.84 -14.43
CA PRO A 115 0.09 5.70 -15.25
C PRO A 115 1.60 5.61 -15.58
N TYR A 116 2.40 6.65 -15.30
CA TYR A 116 3.86 6.58 -15.45
C TYR A 116 4.57 5.70 -14.41
N ILE A 117 3.88 5.27 -13.33
CA ILE A 117 4.51 4.56 -12.20
C ILE A 117 4.47 3.03 -12.33
N GLU A 118 3.57 2.46 -13.15
CA GLU A 118 3.44 1.00 -13.28
C GLU A 118 4.21 0.38 -14.45
N GLU A 119 4.49 1.15 -15.51
CA GLU A 119 5.13 0.60 -16.72
C GLU A 119 6.58 0.11 -16.49
N ASN A 120 7.23 0.60 -15.42
CA ASN A 120 8.59 0.23 -15.05
C ASN A 120 8.70 -0.99 -14.10
N LYS A 121 7.59 -1.53 -13.57
CA LYS A 121 7.65 -2.67 -12.62
C LYS A 121 7.93 -4.02 -13.27
N ILE A 122 7.72 -4.18 -14.58
CA ILE A 122 7.76 -5.51 -15.22
C ILE A 122 9.08 -5.76 -15.98
N LYS A 123 9.85 -4.74 -16.35
CA LYS A 123 10.97 -4.92 -17.29
C LYS A 123 12.35 -5.18 -16.67
N GLU A 124 12.57 -5.01 -15.36
CA GLU A 124 13.95 -5.02 -14.83
C GLU A 124 14.23 -5.94 -13.64
N GLY A 125 13.25 -6.72 -13.18
CA GLY A 125 13.45 -7.67 -12.07
C GLY A 125 14.21 -8.96 -12.42
N ILE A 126 14.70 -9.15 -13.65
CA ILE A 126 15.30 -10.44 -14.08
C ILE A 126 16.79 -10.35 -14.42
N VAL A 127 17.40 -9.18 -14.64
CA VAL A 127 18.76 -9.14 -15.22
C VAL A 127 19.91 -9.05 -14.20
N SER A 128 19.67 -8.78 -12.92
CA SER A 128 20.77 -8.52 -11.98
C SER A 128 21.24 -9.72 -11.13
N GLU A 129 20.73 -10.93 -11.34
CA GLU A 129 21.14 -12.10 -10.53
C GLU A 129 21.76 -13.26 -11.34
N SER A 130 22.52 -12.94 -12.38
CA SER A 130 23.51 -13.89 -12.92
C SER A 130 24.78 -13.18 -13.38
N SER A 131 25.77 -13.01 -12.48
CA SER A 131 27.20 -13.20 -12.79
C SER A 131 28.17 -12.67 -11.71
N VAL A 132 27.92 -12.86 -10.41
CA VAL A 132 28.99 -12.63 -9.40
C VAL A 132 28.95 -13.66 -8.28
N VAL A 133 29.07 -14.95 -8.59
CA VAL A 133 29.69 -15.92 -7.65
C VAL A 133 30.39 -17.01 -8.47
N GLU A 134 31.54 -17.44 -7.98
CA GLU A 134 32.39 -18.56 -8.41
C GLU A 134 33.45 -18.28 -9.48
N LYS A 135 34.60 -17.75 -9.03
CA LYS A 135 35.83 -18.56 -8.99
C LYS A 135 36.90 -17.89 -8.12
N SER A 136 36.92 -18.23 -6.83
CA SER A 136 38.11 -18.03 -5.99
C SER A 136 38.19 -19.13 -4.94
N SER A 137 38.63 -20.31 -5.36
CA SER A 137 39.51 -21.20 -4.57
C SER A 137 39.76 -22.48 -5.33
N GLU A 138 40.90 -23.12 -5.05
CA GLU A 138 41.36 -24.44 -5.51
C GLU A 138 42.20 -24.46 -6.79
N MET A 139 43.46 -24.04 -6.63
CA MET A 139 44.59 -24.66 -7.31
C MET A 139 45.39 -25.42 -6.26
N HIS A 140 45.10 -26.71 -6.10
CA HIS A 140 46.07 -27.68 -5.58
C HIS A 140 46.10 -28.89 -6.50
N ASP A 141 47.29 -29.07 -7.08
CA ASP A 141 47.97 -30.29 -7.51
C ASP A 141 47.20 -31.33 -8.35
N ASN A 142 47.60 -31.50 -9.61
CA ASN A 142 48.30 -32.72 -10.04
C ASN A 142 48.80 -32.61 -11.49
N GLN A 143 50.11 -32.60 -11.72
CA GLN A 143 50.67 -33.14 -12.97
C GLN A 143 51.97 -33.90 -12.65
N GLY A 144 51.82 -35.21 -12.49
CA GLY A 144 52.89 -36.18 -12.68
C GLY A 144 52.80 -36.80 -14.09
N LEU A 145 53.93 -36.70 -14.80
CA LEU A 145 54.55 -37.66 -15.72
C LEU A 145 54.19 -37.73 -17.22
N GLU A 146 55.28 -38.01 -17.97
CA GLU A 146 55.48 -38.39 -19.38
C GLU A 146 55.65 -37.22 -20.38
N ASN A 147 56.80 -36.99 -21.03
CA ASN A 147 57.87 -37.90 -21.51
C ASN A 147 59.29 -37.39 -21.23
#